data_AF-A0AAP2W526-F1
#
_entry.id   AF-A0AAP2W526-F1
#
_cell.length_a   1.000
_cell.length_b   1.000
_cell.length_c   1.000
_cell.angle_alpha   90.00
_cell.angle_beta   90.00
_cell.angle_gamma   90.00
#
_symmetry.space_group_name_H-M   'P 1'
#
loop_
_entity.id
_entity.type
_entity.pdbx_description
1 polymer ?
#
loop_
_entity_poly.entity_id
_entity_poly.type
_entity_poly.pdbx_seq_one_letter_code
_entity_poly.pdbx_strand_id
1 'polypeptide(L)'
;MKVCIPKYNDMISENFDKASEFVLFYIRDNQIAGKLTFKDESEECRPATDVVRERGVTHLITYDIDDDSLNTLLGNGMMVYKGVEGDVDLALEKLLNGKLICEWPIR
;
A
#
# COMPACT_ATOMS: atom_id res chain seq x y z
N MET A 1 -2.12 0.57 13.02
CA MET A 1 -2.28 1.02 11.62
C MET A 1 -2.37 -0.19 10.69
N LYS A 2 -2.92 -0.02 9.49
CA LYS A 2 -2.97 -1.05 8.45
C LYS A 2 -2.19 -0.56 7.23
N VAL A 3 -1.08 -1.24 6.93
CA VAL A 3 -0.14 -0.85 5.86
C VAL A 3 -0.29 -1.84 4.71
N CYS A 4 -0.57 -1.35 3.51
CA CYS A 4 -0.60 -2.18 2.31
C CYS A 4 0.61 -1.89 1.43
N ILE A 5 1.16 -2.94 0.81
CA ILE A 5 2.25 -2.86 -0.16
C ILE A 5 1.87 -3.73 -1.37
N PRO A 6 1.74 -3.17 -2.58
CA PRO A 6 1.64 -3.93 -3.81
C PRO A 6 2.99 -4.61 -4.08
N LYS A 7 2.99 -5.90 -4.43
CA LYS A 7 4.22 -6.68 -4.57
C LYS A 7 4.22 -7.63 -5.75
N TYR A 8 5.44 -7.95 -6.19
CA TYR A 8 5.76 -9.09 -7.03
C TYR A 8 6.82 -9.92 -6.31
N ASN A 9 6.47 -11.16 -5.92
CA ASN A 9 7.24 -11.93 -4.95
C ASN A 9 7.46 -11.11 -3.65
N ASP A 10 8.70 -10.95 -3.21
CA ASP A 10 9.05 -10.21 -1.98
C ASP A 10 9.46 -8.75 -2.25
N MET A 11 9.29 -8.29 -3.50
CA MET A 11 9.66 -6.94 -3.93
C MET A 11 8.43 -6.07 -4.14
N ILE A 12 8.55 -4.77 -3.87
CA ILE A 12 7.52 -3.78 -4.20
C ILE A 12 7.27 -3.81 -5.71
N SER A 13 5.99 -3.83 -6.09
CA SER A 13 5.60 -3.76 -7.49
C SER A 13 5.90 -2.38 -8.06
N GLU A 14 6.41 -2.34 -9.29
CA GLU A 14 6.67 -1.09 -9.99
C GLU A 14 5.40 -0.27 -10.20
N ASN A 15 4.25 -0.91 -10.39
CA ASN A 15 3.00 -0.21 -10.66
C ASN A 15 1.89 -0.75 -9.75
N PHE A 16 1.31 0.13 -8.94
CA PHE A 16 0.26 -0.20 -7.98
C PHE A 16 -0.91 -0.96 -8.61
N ASP A 17 -1.44 -0.46 -9.74
CA ASP A 17 -2.63 -0.99 -10.41
C ASP A 17 -2.37 -2.29 -11.18
N LYS A 18 -1.09 -2.67 -11.35
CA LYS A 18 -0.66 -3.90 -12.05
C LYS A 18 -0.02 -4.92 -11.12
N ALA A 19 -0.10 -4.70 -9.81
CA ALA A 19 0.51 -5.59 -8.84
C ALA A 19 -0.11 -7.00 -8.91
N SER A 20 0.74 -8.03 -8.90
CA SER A 20 0.27 -9.42 -8.90
C SER A 20 -0.35 -9.85 -7.57
N GLU A 21 0.11 -9.22 -6.48
CA GLU A 21 -0.32 -9.50 -5.11
C GLU A 21 -0.23 -8.22 -4.29
N PHE A 22 -0.98 -8.20 -3.20
CA PHE A 22 -0.88 -7.20 -2.17
C PHE A 22 -0.57 -7.88 -0.84
N VAL A 23 0.27 -7.25 -0.05
CA VAL A 23 0.46 -7.62 1.35
C VAL A 23 -0.13 -6.55 2.24
N LEU A 24 -0.87 -6.97 3.26
CA LEU A 24 -1.43 -6.15 4.31
C LEU A 24 -0.75 -6.48 5.64
N PHE A 25 -0.08 -5.51 6.21
CA PHE A 25 0.49 -5.57 7.55
C PHE A 25 -0.43 -4.92 8.56
N TYR A 26 -0.65 -5.63 9.67
CA TYR A 26 -1.32 -5.12 10.85
C TYR A 26 -0.26 -4.66 11.83
N ILE A 27 -0.18 -3.36 12.10
CA ILE A 27 0.79 -2.79 13.03
C ILE A 27 0.08 -2.34 14.31
N ARG A 28 0.55 -2.80 15.46
CA ARG A 28 0.12 -2.37 16.81
C ARG A 28 1.35 -2.02 17.64
N ASP A 29 1.29 -0.92 18.36
CA ASP A 29 2.38 -0.46 19.24
C ASP A 29 3.75 -0.42 18.54
N ASN A 30 3.77 0.04 17.28
CA ASN A 30 4.94 0.10 16.40
C ASN A 30 5.58 -1.26 16.06
N GLN A 31 4.83 -2.35 16.19
CA GLN A 31 5.28 -3.72 15.90
C GLN A 31 4.30 -4.42 14.95
N ILE A 32 4.81 -5.40 14.19
CA ILE A 32 4.00 -6.23 13.31
C ILE A 32 3.17 -7.20 14.16
N ALA A 33 1.86 -6.97 14.20
CA ALA A 33 0.89 -7.84 14.86
C ALA A 33 0.35 -8.94 13.92
N GLY A 34 0.54 -8.80 12.60
CA GLY A 34 0.14 -9.81 11.62
C GLY A 34 0.40 -9.37 10.18
N LYS A 35 0.32 -10.34 9.26
CA LYS A 35 0.51 -10.16 7.81
C LYS A 35 -0.54 -11.00 7.07
N LEU A 36 -1.14 -10.43 6.02
CA LEU A 36 -2.04 -11.12 5.10
C LEU A 36 -1.60 -10.81 3.67
N THR A 37 -1.25 -11.83 2.91
CA THR A 37 -1.06 -11.70 1.46
C THR A 37 -2.37 -12.06 0.76
N PHE A 38 -2.78 -11.26 -0.20
CA PHE A 38 -3.96 -11.54 -1.01
C PHE A 38 -3.72 -11.13 -2.46
N LYS A 39 -4.43 -11.78 -3.37
CA LYS A 39 -4.54 -11.36 -4.77
C LYS A 39 -5.85 -10.62 -4.96
N ASP A 40 -5.89 -9.76 -5.96
CA ASP A 40 -7.18 -9.31 -6.46
C ASP A 40 -7.76 -10.45 -7.31
N GLU A 41 -8.71 -11.19 -6.73
CA GLU A 41 -9.36 -12.34 -7.36
C GLU A 41 -10.71 -11.97 -7.99
N SER A 42 -11.06 -10.67 -8.08
CA SER A 42 -12.31 -10.31 -8.71
C SER A 42 -12.29 -10.63 -10.21
N GLU A 43 -13.22 -11.46 -10.67
CA GLU A 43 -13.47 -11.72 -12.11
C GLU A 43 -13.90 -10.43 -12.86
N GLU A 44 -14.38 -9.43 -12.12
CA GLU A 44 -14.67 -8.09 -12.60
C GLU A 44 -13.40 -7.23 -12.49
N CYS A 45 -13.10 -6.40 -13.49
CA CYS A 45 -12.02 -5.41 -13.46
C CYS A 45 -12.28 -4.36 -12.36
N ARG A 46 -12.03 -4.69 -11.09
CA ARG A 46 -12.16 -3.75 -9.98
C ARG A 46 -10.89 -2.92 -9.86
N PRO A 47 -11.02 -1.61 -9.57
CA PRO A 47 -9.86 -0.79 -9.27
C PRO A 47 -9.15 -1.30 -8.00
N ALA A 48 -7.83 -1.39 -8.03
CA ALA A 48 -7.04 -1.77 -6.87
C ALA A 48 -7.34 -0.87 -5.66
N THR A 49 -7.66 0.41 -5.90
CA THR A 49 -8.05 1.38 -4.87
C THR A 49 -9.26 0.94 -4.03
N ASP A 50 -10.24 0.27 -4.63
CA ASP A 50 -11.40 -0.25 -3.89
C ASP A 50 -11.03 -1.43 -3.01
N VAL A 51 -10.19 -2.34 -3.55
CA VAL A 51 -9.72 -3.53 -2.86
C VAL A 51 -8.95 -3.19 -1.57
N VAL A 52 -8.08 -2.18 -1.62
CA VAL A 52 -7.36 -1.69 -0.42
C VAL A 52 -8.31 -0.94 0.53
N ARG A 53 -9.24 -0.13 0.01
CA ARG A 53 -10.20 0.63 0.84
C ARG A 53 -11.12 -0.28 1.66
N GLU A 54 -11.70 -1.30 1.04
CA GLU A 54 -12.59 -2.26 1.71
C GLU A 54 -11.89 -3.03 2.85
N ARG A 55 -10.57 -3.19 2.75
CA ARG A 55 -9.74 -3.80 3.80
C ARG A 55 -9.39 -2.83 4.94
N GLY A 56 -9.83 -1.58 4.85
CA GLY A 56 -9.59 -0.52 5.84
C GLY A 56 -8.12 -0.13 5.93
N VAL A 57 -7.41 -0.17 4.82
CA VAL A 57 -6.00 0.25 4.73
C VAL A 57 -5.90 1.74 5.00
N THR A 58 -4.91 2.11 5.82
CA THR A 58 -4.68 3.52 6.18
C THR A 58 -3.39 4.07 5.61
N HIS A 59 -2.44 3.19 5.27
CA HIS A 59 -1.14 3.55 4.69
C HIS A 59 -0.86 2.66 3.48
N LEU A 60 -0.46 3.24 2.36
CA LEU A 60 -0.02 2.53 1.16
C LEU A 60 1.44 2.87 0.88
N ILE A 61 2.30 1.86 0.75
CA ILE A 61 3.67 2.03 0.25
C ILE A 61 3.72 1.49 -1.17
N THR A 62 4.18 2.25 -2.16
CA THR A 62 4.27 1.83 -3.56
C THR A 62 5.46 2.47 -4.27
N TYR A 63 5.86 1.94 -5.43
CA TYR A 63 6.79 2.62 -6.32
C TYR A 63 6.05 3.68 -7.14
N ASP A 64 5.27 3.26 -8.13
CA ASP A 64 4.46 4.13 -8.98
C ASP A 64 2.96 3.91 -8.77
N ILE A 65 2.20 4.96 -9.01
CA ILE A 65 0.73 5.00 -8.95
C ILE A 65 0.26 6.16 -9.83
N ASP A 66 -0.78 5.94 -10.64
CA ASP A 66 -1.33 7.01 -11.45
C ASP A 66 -2.06 8.08 -10.62
N ASP A 67 -2.21 9.27 -11.19
CA ASP A 67 -2.79 10.42 -10.49
C ASP A 67 -4.25 10.20 -10.07
N ASP A 68 -5.03 9.44 -10.85
CA ASP A 68 -6.45 9.19 -10.54
C ASP A 68 -6.58 8.26 -9.32
N SER A 69 -5.80 7.18 -9.30
CA SER A 69 -5.67 6.27 -8.16
C SER A 69 -5.12 6.99 -6.93
N LEU A 70 -4.06 7.79 -7.09
CA LEU A 70 -3.48 8.59 -6.00
C LEU A 70 -4.52 9.54 -5.40
N ASN A 71 -5.19 10.35 -6.23
CA ASN A 71 -6.20 11.30 -5.78
C ASN A 71 -7.37 10.60 -5.09
N THR A 72 -7.79 9.44 -5.59
CA THR A 72 -8.84 8.62 -4.99
C THR A 72 -8.44 8.14 -3.59
N LEU A 73 -7.22 7.62 -3.42
CA LEU A 73 -6.74 7.14 -2.12
C LEU A 73 -6.56 8.29 -1.12
N LEU A 74 -5.96 9.40 -1.56
CA LEU A 74 -5.78 10.59 -0.74
C LEU A 74 -7.13 11.20 -0.32
N GLY A 75 -8.10 11.30 -1.23
CA GLY A 75 -9.46 11.78 -0.95
C GLY A 75 -10.22 10.89 0.04
N ASN A 76 -9.84 9.62 0.16
CA ASN A 76 -10.37 8.69 1.18
C ASN A 76 -9.60 8.73 2.51
N GLY A 77 -8.68 9.70 2.68
CA GLY A 77 -7.91 9.88 3.92
C GLY A 77 -6.75 8.90 4.08
N MET A 78 -6.32 8.22 3.01
CA MET A 78 -5.16 7.33 3.03
C MET A 78 -3.85 8.11 2.98
N MET A 79 -2.85 7.62 3.71
CA MET A 79 -1.47 8.08 3.58
C MET A 79 -0.75 7.28 2.51
N VAL A 80 -0.18 7.94 1.51
CA VAL A 80 0.49 7.26 0.38
C VAL A 80 1.98 7.61 0.39
N TYR A 81 2.82 6.58 0.31
CA TYR A 81 4.28 6.68 0.26
C TYR A 81 4.72 6.13 -1.11
N LYS A 82 4.96 7.03 -2.07
CA LYS A 82 5.36 6.67 -3.43
C LYS A 82 6.87 6.79 -3.65
N GLY A 83 7.37 6.24 -4.74
CA GLY A 83 8.79 6.20 -5.10
C GLY A 83 9.60 5.23 -4.24
N VAL A 84 8.95 4.26 -3.61
CA VAL A 84 9.62 3.28 -2.74
C VAL A 84 9.91 2.00 -3.53
N GLU A 85 11.18 1.63 -3.59
CA GLU A 85 11.66 0.44 -4.29
C GLU A 85 12.23 -0.60 -3.31
N GLY A 86 12.34 -1.84 -3.81
CA GLY A 86 13.09 -2.91 -3.15
C GLY A 86 12.19 -3.87 -2.36
N ASP A 87 12.79 -4.48 -1.33
CA ASP A 87 12.15 -5.48 -0.48
C ASP A 87 11.01 -4.88 0.36
N VAL A 88 9.91 -5.63 0.44
CA VAL A 88 8.68 -5.25 1.15
C VAL A 88 8.91 -5.03 2.64
N ASP A 89 9.68 -5.91 3.30
CA ASP A 89 9.90 -5.85 4.74
C ASP A 89 10.86 -4.69 5.09
N LEU A 90 11.87 -4.43 4.25
CA LEU A 90 12.74 -3.24 4.39
C LEU A 90 11.96 -1.94 4.21
N ALA A 91 11.00 -1.89 3.30
CA ALA A 91 10.15 -0.71 3.11
C ALA A 91 9.26 -0.46 4.32
N LEU A 92 8.68 -1.52 4.89
CA LEU A 92 7.93 -1.41 6.14
C LEU A 92 8.81 -0.92 7.30
N GLU A 93 10.05 -1.41 7.40
CA GLU A 93 11.01 -0.93 8.40
C GLU A 93 11.31 0.57 8.23
N LYS A 94 11.49 1.04 6.98
CA LYS A 94 11.67 2.47 6.70
C LYS A 94 10.45 3.29 7.12
N LEU A 95 9.23 2.79 6.91
CA LEU A 95 8.01 3.44 7.37
C LEU A 95 7.99 3.58 8.89
N LEU A 96 8.22 2.48 9.62
CA LEU A 96 8.16 2.46 11.09
C LEU A 96 9.25 3.33 11.75
N ASN A 97 10.35 3.57 11.03
CA ASN A 97 11.42 4.49 11.45
C ASN A 97 11.21 5.94 10.97
N GLY A 98 10.10 6.26 10.30
CA GLY A 98 9.82 7.61 9.79
C GLY A 98 10.74 8.07 8.66
N LYS A 99 11.31 7.13 7.90
CA LYS A 99 12.27 7.41 6.81
C LYS A 99 11.62 7.54 5.43
N LEU A 100 10.32 7.28 5.32
CA LEU A 100 9.58 7.45 4.07
C LEU A 100 8.87 8.81 4.04
N ILE A 101 8.83 9.42 2.85
CA ILE A 101 8.11 10.67 2.61
C ILE A 101 6.66 10.33 2.28
N CYS A 102 5.73 11.00 2.96
CA CYS A 102 4.29 10.79 2.82
C CYS A 102 3.67 11.87 1.96
N GLU A 103 2.85 11.47 1.00
CA GLU A 103 1.87 12.34 0.33
C GLU A 103 0.66 12.51 1.24
N TRP A 104 0.25 13.75 1.46
CA TRP A 104 -0.82 14.07 2.40
C TRP A 104 -2.19 14.06 1.73
N PRO A 105 -3.26 13.61 2.43
CA PRO A 105 -4.63 13.73 1.95
C PRO A 105 -4.93 15.16 1.51
N ILE A 106 -5.56 15.32 0.34
CA ILE A 106 -6.07 16.61 -0.10
C ILE A 106 -7.20 17.00 0.87
N ARG A 107 -7.06 18.17 1.51
CA ARG A 107 -8.04 18.72 2.45
C ARG A 107 -9.29 19.25 1.77
#